data_AF-A0A956BQE7-F1
#
_entry.id   AF-A0A956BQE7-F1
#
_cell.length_a   1.000
_cell.length_b   1.000
_cell.length_c   1.000
_cell.angle_alpha   90.00
_cell.angle_beta   90.00
_cell.angle_gamma   90.00
#
_symmetry.space_group_name_H-M   'P 1'
#
loop_
_entity.id
_entity.type
_entity.pdbx_description
1 polymer ?
#
loop_
_entity_poly.entity_id
_entity_poly.type
_entity_poly.pdbx_seq_one_letter_code
_entity_poly.pdbx_strand_id
1 'polypeptide(L)'
;MSELTHIDPAGNARMVEVSDKPVSRREAVAEGFIAMSAEALRKVVERSSKKGDVLAVAQLAGIGGAKQTGNLIPLCHPIPLTGVTVELEV
;
A
#
# COMPACT_ATOMS: atom_id res chain seq x y z
N MET A 1 6.76 -19.36 19.43
CA MET A 1 6.09 -18.09 19.08
C MET A 1 7.18 -17.14 18.62
N SER A 2 7.05 -16.56 17.43
CA SER A 2 8.03 -15.57 16.94
C SER A 2 7.99 -14.34 17.86
N GLU A 3 9.14 -13.93 18.40
CA GLU A 3 9.24 -12.70 19.18
C GLU A 3 8.76 -11.49 18.37
N LEU A 4 7.94 -10.64 18.98
CA LEU A 4 7.47 -9.41 18.36
C LEU A 4 8.65 -8.43 18.25
N THR A 5 9.07 -8.09 17.03
CA THR A 5 10.27 -7.25 16.83
C THR A 5 9.99 -5.75 17.06
N HIS A 6 8.75 -5.30 16.85
CA HIS A 6 8.33 -3.91 17.04
C HIS A 6 7.96 -3.53 18.47
N ILE A 7 8.06 -4.47 19.40
CA ILE A 7 7.79 -4.26 20.82
C ILE A 7 9.10 -4.50 21.59
N ASP A 8 9.41 -3.64 22.55
CA ASP A 8 10.57 -3.82 23.43
C ASP A 8 10.22 -4.79 24.61
N PRO A 9 11.21 -5.23 25.41
CA PRO A 9 10.95 -6.11 26.55
C PRO A 9 10.03 -5.52 27.64
N ALA A 10 9.85 -4.19 27.65
CA ALA A 10 8.95 -3.50 28.57
C ALA A 10 7.53 -3.30 27.99
N GLY A 11 7.28 -3.72 26.74
CA GLY A 11 5.99 -3.61 26.07
C GLY A 11 5.79 -2.33 25.24
N ASN A 12 6.82 -1.49 25.08
CA ASN A 12 6.71 -0.25 24.31
C ASN A 12 6.96 -0.49 22.81
N ALA A 13 6.29 0.30 21.98
CA ALA A 13 6.53 0.33 20.55
C ALA A 13 7.93 0.86 20.23
N ARG A 14 8.64 0.19 19.32
CA ARG A 14 9.94 0.63 18.80
C ARG A 14 10.08 0.37 17.30
N MET A 15 10.78 1.28 16.63
CA MET A 15 11.27 1.05 15.27
C MET A 15 12.53 0.18 15.36
N VAL A 16 12.58 -0.89 14.57
CA VAL A 16 13.68 -1.86 14.61
C VAL A 16 14.91 -1.29 13.90
N GLU A 17 16.10 -1.40 14.49
CA GLU A 17 17.36 -1.05 13.84
C GLU A 17 17.66 -2.08 12.73
N VAL A 18 18.06 -1.61 11.54
CA VAL A 18 18.29 -2.48 10.35
C VAL A 18 19.58 -2.18 9.59
N SER A 19 20.48 -1.34 10.12
CA SER A 19 21.68 -0.87 9.42
C SER A 19 22.67 -1.99 9.09
N ASP A 20 22.74 -3.02 9.94
CA ASP A 20 23.63 -4.17 9.72
C ASP A 20 23.08 -5.17 8.69
N LYS A 21 21.85 -4.99 8.20
CA LYS A 21 21.25 -5.90 7.22
C LYS A 21 21.74 -5.53 5.82
N PRO A 22 22.29 -6.50 5.05
CA PRO A 22 22.75 -6.21 3.69
C PRO A 22 21.57 -5.82 2.79
N VAL A 23 21.82 -4.86 1.90
CA VAL A 23 20.86 -4.46 0.85
C VAL A 23 20.73 -5.60 -0.15
N SER A 24 19.49 -5.94 -0.49
CA SER A 24 19.15 -6.95 -1.50
C SER A 24 17.96 -6.49 -2.33
N ARG A 25 17.78 -7.05 -3.53
CA ARG A 25 16.56 -6.84 -4.32
C ARG A 25 15.38 -7.46 -3.56
N ARG A 26 14.33 -6.66 -3.35
CA ARG A 26 13.11 -7.05 -2.65
C ARG A 26 11.90 -6.72 -3.49
N GLU A 27 10.87 -7.56 -3.38
CA GLU A 27 9.61 -7.44 -4.09
C GLU A 27 8.50 -7.93 -3.16
N ALA A 28 7.34 -7.30 -3.23
CA ALA A 28 6.15 -7.66 -2.49
C ALA A 28 4.91 -7.41 -3.36
N VAL A 29 3.93 -8.30 -3.25
CA VAL A 29 2.65 -8.23 -3.97
C VAL A 29 1.52 -8.28 -2.94
N ALA A 30 0.51 -7.45 -3.13
CA ALA A 30 -0.70 -7.42 -2.31
C ALA A 30 -1.92 -7.22 -3.21
N GLU A 31 -3.06 -7.77 -2.81
CA GLU A 31 -4.33 -7.67 -3.54
C GLU A 31 -5.48 -7.32 -2.58
N GLY A 32 -6.60 -6.89 -3.15
CA GLY A 32 -7.82 -6.58 -2.43
C GLY A 32 -8.98 -6.33 -3.39
N PHE A 33 -10.20 -6.31 -2.87
CA PHE A 33 -11.40 -6.09 -3.68
C PHE A 33 -12.31 -5.03 -3.04
N ILE A 34 -13.07 -4.33 -3.89
CA ILE A 34 -14.10 -3.38 -3.47
C ILE A 34 -15.45 -3.95 -3.88
N ALA A 35 -16.22 -4.42 -2.91
CA ALA A 35 -17.61 -4.79 -3.14
C ALA A 35 -18.47 -3.53 -3.37
N MET A 36 -19.29 -3.53 -4.42
CA MET A 36 -20.17 -2.41 -4.75
C MET A 36 -21.47 -2.88 -5.39
N SER A 37 -22.45 -1.97 -5.53
CA SER A 37 -23.70 -2.29 -6.22
C SER A 37 -23.49 -2.46 -7.72
N ALA A 38 -24.39 -3.21 -8.37
CA ALA A 38 -24.38 -3.39 -9.81
C ALA A 38 -24.57 -2.07 -10.59
N GLU A 39 -25.18 -1.05 -9.98
CA GLU A 39 -25.29 0.29 -10.57
C GLU A 39 -23.94 1.03 -10.52
N ALA A 40 -23.24 0.96 -9.38
CA ALA A 40 -21.92 1.57 -9.25
C ALA A 40 -20.92 0.93 -10.22
N LEU A 41 -20.89 -0.40 -10.27
CA LEU A 41 -20.03 -1.17 -11.16
C LEU A 41 -20.22 -0.76 -12.63
N ARG A 42 -21.49 -0.65 -13.08
CA ARG A 42 -21.80 -0.19 -14.45
C ARG A 42 -21.20 1.19 -14.74
N LYS A 43 -21.32 2.14 -13.81
CA LYS A 43 -20.73 3.48 -13.99
C LYS A 43 -19.19 3.47 -14.05
N VAL A 44 -18.55 2.54 -13.34
CA VAL A 44 -17.09 2.34 -13.41
C VAL A 44 -16.71 1.82 -14.79
N VAL A 45 -17.33 0.73 -15.25
CA VAL A 45 -17.06 0.09 -16.54
C VAL A 45 -17.32 1.05 -17.70
N GLU A 46 -18.44 1.77 -17.68
CA GLU A 46 -18.85 2.71 -18.72
C GLU A 46 -18.08 4.05 -18.66
N ARG A 47 -17.23 4.26 -17.65
CA ARG A 47 -16.57 5.54 -17.36
C ARG A 47 -17.56 6.73 -17.29
N SER A 48 -18.79 6.48 -16.86
CA SER A 48 -19.89 7.44 -16.84
C SER A 48 -20.08 8.12 -15.47
N SER A 49 -19.12 7.94 -14.56
CA SER A 49 -19.09 8.61 -13.27
C SER A 49 -18.97 10.13 -13.41
N LYS A 50 -19.77 10.88 -12.63
CA LYS A 50 -19.68 12.35 -12.54
C LYS A 50 -18.32 12.85 -12.05
N LYS A 51 -17.48 11.96 -11.48
CA LYS A 51 -16.15 12.27 -10.96
C LYS A 51 -15.02 12.01 -11.98
N GLY A 52 -15.36 11.61 -13.21
CA GLY A 52 -14.38 11.24 -14.24
C GLY A 52 -13.95 9.77 -14.17
N ASP A 53 -12.79 9.45 -14.76
CA ASP A 53 -12.24 8.09 -14.76
C ASP A 53 -11.73 7.71 -13.37
N VAL A 54 -12.56 6.95 -12.64
CA VAL A 54 -12.26 6.54 -11.27
C VAL A 54 -11.15 5.50 -11.17
N LEU A 55 -10.92 4.69 -12.21
CA LEU A 55 -9.86 3.68 -12.22
C LEU A 55 -8.50 4.35 -12.40
N ALA A 56 -8.40 5.31 -13.32
CA ALA A 56 -7.17 6.08 -13.51
C ALA A 56 -6.78 6.83 -12.24
N VAL A 57 -7.76 7.45 -11.56
CA VAL A 57 -7.52 8.13 -10.28
C VAL A 57 -7.11 7.13 -9.18
N ALA A 58 -7.76 5.97 -9.09
CA ALA A 58 -7.42 4.94 -8.12
C ALA A 58 -6.00 4.39 -8.33
N GLN A 59 -5.57 4.19 -9.58
CA GLN A 59 -4.21 3.75 -9.90
C GLN A 59 -3.17 4.77 -9.45
N LEU A 60 -3.37 6.06 -9.77
CA LEU A 60 -2.49 7.14 -9.33
C LEU A 60 -2.45 7.24 -7.80
N ALA A 61 -3.61 7.13 -7.15
CA ALA A 61 -3.71 7.16 -5.69
C ALA A 61 -2.98 5.98 -5.04
N GLY A 62 -3.05 4.78 -5.61
CA GLY A 62 -2.31 3.62 -5.12
C GLY A 62 -0.80 3.80 -5.19
N ILE A 63 -0.29 4.32 -6.33
CA ILE A 63 1.14 4.65 -6.49
C ILE A 63 1.57 5.73 -5.49
N GLY A 64 0.75 6.77 -5.31
CA GLY A 64 0.99 7.82 -4.32
C GLY A 64 0.99 7.28 -2.90
N GLY A 65 0.04 6.42 -2.56
CA GLY A 65 -0.11 5.77 -1.26
C GLY A 65 1.10 4.92 -0.88
N ALA A 66 1.62 4.12 -1.81
CA ALA A 66 2.82 3.32 -1.60
C ALA A 66 4.04 4.19 -1.22
N LYS A 67 4.20 5.36 -1.86
CA LYS A 67 5.29 6.30 -1.54
C LYS A 67 5.12 6.98 -0.18
N GLN A 68 3.89 7.07 0.33
CA GLN A 68 3.57 7.68 1.62
C GLN A 68 3.61 6.68 2.79
N THR A 69 3.85 5.38 2.55
CA THR A 69 3.78 4.34 3.58
C THR A 69 4.65 4.66 4.80
N GLY A 70 5.89 5.13 4.62
CA GLY A 70 6.77 5.50 5.73
C GLY A 70 6.28 6.69 6.58
N ASN A 71 5.41 7.54 6.01
CA ASN A 71 4.78 8.64 6.74
C ASN A 71 3.48 8.22 7.42
N LEU A 72 2.76 7.25 6.82
CA LEU A 72 1.46 6.79 7.29
C LEU A 72 1.55 5.73 8.40
N ILE A 73 2.57 4.87 8.35
CA ILE A 73 2.72 3.74 9.27
C ILE A 73 3.86 4.06 10.28
N PRO A 74 3.55 4.30 11.57
CA PRO A 74 4.49 4.90 12.53
C PRO A 74 5.84 4.20 12.72
N LEU A 75 5.89 2.88 12.54
CA LEU A 75 7.09 2.07 12.74
C LEU A 75 7.70 1.54 11.43
N CYS A 76 7.18 1.95 10.28
CA CYS A 76 7.79 1.63 8.99
C CYS A 76 9.02 2.49 8.75
N HIS A 77 10.09 1.87 8.25
CA HIS A 77 11.23 2.61 7.74
C HIS A 77 10.85 3.36 6.46
N PRO A 78 11.37 4.57 6.24
CA PRO A 78 11.34 5.20 4.94
C PRO A 78 12.26 4.42 3.99
N ILE A 79 11.69 3.87 2.92
CA ILE A 79 12.44 3.08 1.93
C ILE A 79 12.31 3.75 0.56
N PRO A 80 13.42 3.96 -0.17
CA PRO A 80 13.37 4.44 -1.54
C PRO A 80 12.80 3.36 -2.45
N LEU A 81 11.56 3.56 -2.92
CA LEU A 81 10.93 2.66 -3.87
C LEU A 81 11.56 2.83 -5.26
N THR A 82 12.00 1.72 -5.86
CA THR A 82 12.55 1.70 -7.23
C THR A 82 11.47 1.47 -8.29
N GLY A 83 10.29 0.99 -7.91
CA GLY A 83 9.16 0.76 -8.79
C GLY A 83 7.89 0.46 -8.00
N VAL A 84 6.74 0.88 -8.54
CA VAL A 84 5.41 0.59 -8.02
C VAL A 84 4.47 0.38 -9.20
N THR A 85 3.76 -0.75 -9.22
CA THR A 85 2.71 -1.06 -10.19
C THR A 85 1.40 -1.25 -9.43
N VAL A 86 0.31 -0.70 -9.96
CA VAL A 86 -1.04 -0.90 -9.44
C VAL A 86 -1.91 -1.33 -10.61
N GLU A 87 -2.50 -2.51 -10.48
CA GLU A 87 -3.41 -3.11 -11.46
C GLU A 87 -4.82 -3.11 -10.89
N LEU A 88 -5.81 -2.83 -11.74
CA LEU A 88 -7.21 -2.75 -11.37
C LEU A 88 -8.00 -3.58 -12.37
N GLU A 89 -8.73 -4.55 -11.87
CA GLU A 89 -9.60 -5.43 -12.64
C GLU A 89 -11.06 -5.20 -12.22
N VAL A 90 -11.98 -5.28 -13.18
CA VAL A 90 -13.41 -5.00 -13.01
C VAL A 90 -14.25 -6.14 -13.56
#